data_AF-A0AAX1PDW5-F1
#
_entry.id   AF-A0AAX1PDW5-F1
#
_cell.length_a   1.000
_cell.length_b   1.000
_cell.length_c   1.000
_cell.angle_alpha   90.00
_cell.angle_beta   90.00
_cell.angle_gamma   90.00
#
_symmetry.space_group_name_H-M   'P 1'
#
loop_
_entity.id
_entity.type
_entity.pdbx_description
1 polymer ?
#
loop_
_entity_poly.entity_id
_entity_poly.type
_entity_poly.pdbx_seq_one_letter_code
_entity_poly.pdbx_strand_id
1 'polypeptide(L)'
;MIIKFKISKDCAENPTISVDKLFQFVVVGEKQNDNKRCVEIYTAIAFKRQFDENQNGPISLKIEPQFDDFTKEQQNYCNNFSYSDCSEYYQEIDIIKQFWGSKSDTIDDRNKLLPLIGITSAEPRLLEQIYTNKNIAPIMIEESEKGIDKFIIIPLPSTKTGNKIILSGNASDISHVAAANKISFCFWFKISHVGFFKEHEHIEVEHTLDFDFPFISDDFKIYYQVPKYYDLNKGKVTCHSQQEASSEIVKVYSQHRIKYFQEWRENGIYDSALFRVLNNKNFEGIIRSNSGNKTITSQIEIIDNRISKMREVYTLLAGIAISTFVAMGLDATRLGMTSHQELLEFNFLGLNITAAIAWTIIAIGLVIKYFRIFDENTSKGRKTIYILLSMPILLHSFIVLYIPTTQYIVGPYKNINLIKDIIVWDMLLSIFLFCGKKFHNKIISLRQRWRGKGEASKLKYKISGKMLGAVNKIWGIKQ
;
A
#
# COMPACT_ATOMS: atom_id res chain seq x y z
N MET A 1 -8.50 9.96 7.91
CA MET A 1 -8.35 11.41 8.10
C MET A 1 -9.16 12.14 7.06
N ILE A 2 -9.76 13.28 7.40
CA ILE A 2 -10.43 14.16 6.43
C ILE A 2 -9.55 15.39 6.21
N ILE A 3 -9.31 15.72 4.95
CA ILE A 3 -8.46 16.82 4.50
C ILE A 3 -9.32 17.67 3.57
N LYS A 4 -9.54 18.94 3.92
CA LYS A 4 -10.32 19.87 3.09
C LYS A 4 -9.49 21.10 2.75
N PHE A 5 -9.53 21.49 1.49
CA PHE A 5 -8.94 22.73 1.00
C PHE A 5 -10.06 23.59 0.44
N LYS A 6 -10.42 24.66 1.14
CA LYS A 6 -11.28 25.69 0.56
C LYS A 6 -10.41 26.69 -0.19
N ILE A 7 -10.66 26.84 -1.48
CA ILE A 7 -9.91 27.72 -2.38
C ILE A 7 -10.84 28.84 -2.80
N SER A 8 -10.47 30.06 -2.45
CA SER A 8 -11.31 31.24 -2.57
C SER A 8 -10.61 32.41 -3.21
N LYS A 9 -11.38 33.30 -3.84
CA LYS A 9 -10.83 34.58 -4.29
C LYS A 9 -10.56 35.50 -3.09
N ASP A 10 -9.45 36.22 -3.14
CA ASP A 10 -9.05 37.20 -2.11
C ASP A 10 -8.75 38.56 -2.71
N CYS A 11 -9.67 39.02 -3.58
CA CYS A 11 -9.53 40.25 -4.34
C CYS A 11 -10.69 41.20 -4.01
N ALA A 12 -10.42 42.50 -3.92
CA ALA A 12 -11.46 43.51 -3.73
C ALA A 12 -12.44 43.58 -4.93
N GLU A 13 -11.94 43.39 -6.16
CA GLU A 13 -12.72 43.58 -7.40
C GLU A 13 -13.40 42.31 -7.93
N ASN A 14 -13.34 41.19 -7.21
CA ASN A 14 -13.89 39.88 -7.60
C ASN A 14 -13.65 39.50 -9.09
N PRO A 15 -12.38 39.46 -9.55
CA PRO A 15 -12.06 39.20 -10.95
C PRO A 15 -12.43 37.78 -11.36
N THR A 16 -12.67 37.56 -12.65
CA THR A 16 -12.77 36.19 -13.19
C THR A 16 -11.37 35.57 -13.22
N ILE A 17 -11.24 34.37 -12.65
CA ILE A 17 -9.97 33.65 -12.51
C ILE A 17 -10.06 32.33 -13.25
N SER A 18 -9.03 32.01 -14.02
CA SER A 18 -8.84 30.70 -14.66
C SER A 18 -7.64 30.00 -14.05
N VAL A 19 -7.73 28.69 -13.81
CA VAL A 19 -6.65 27.89 -13.21
C VAL A 19 -6.05 26.98 -14.28
N ASP A 20 -5.02 27.42 -14.98
CA ASP A 20 -4.42 26.62 -16.06
C ASP A 20 -3.89 25.26 -15.56
N LYS A 21 -3.43 25.20 -14.31
CA LYS A 21 -2.88 23.98 -13.73
C LYS A 21 -3.15 23.84 -12.25
N LEU A 22 -3.54 22.65 -11.82
CA LEU A 22 -3.59 22.27 -10.42
C LEU A 22 -3.02 20.86 -10.23
N PHE A 23 -1.98 20.80 -9.42
CA PHE A 23 -1.32 19.57 -9.02
C PHE A 23 -1.28 19.46 -7.50
N GLN A 24 -1.72 18.33 -6.96
CA GLN A 24 -1.50 18.00 -5.56
C GLN A 24 -0.85 16.63 -5.39
N PHE A 25 0.16 16.58 -4.53
CA PHE A 25 0.82 15.36 -4.13
C PHE A 25 0.69 15.18 -2.62
N VAL A 26 -0.09 14.17 -2.23
CA VAL A 26 -0.41 13.85 -0.84
C VAL A 26 0.45 12.66 -0.42
N VAL A 27 1.33 12.87 0.56
CA VAL A 27 2.20 11.84 1.13
C VAL A 27 1.67 11.46 2.50
N VAL A 28 1.24 10.20 2.66
CA VAL A 28 0.86 9.63 3.94
C VAL A 28 2.05 8.85 4.50
N GLY A 29 2.61 9.34 5.60
CA GLY A 29 3.77 8.75 6.25
C GLY A 29 3.48 7.40 6.94
N GLU A 30 4.56 6.78 7.42
CA GLU A 30 4.46 5.56 8.23
C GLU A 30 3.72 5.80 9.56
N LYS A 31 3.18 4.71 10.11
CA LYS A 31 2.59 4.73 11.46
C LYS A 31 3.69 5.02 12.47
N GLN A 32 3.48 6.05 13.30
CA GLN A 32 4.33 6.33 14.46
C GLN A 32 3.77 5.59 15.69
N ASN A 33 3.02 6.29 16.55
CA ASN A 33 2.39 5.77 17.76
C ASN A 33 0.88 6.06 17.73
N ASP A 34 0.04 5.19 18.31
CA ASP A 34 -1.42 5.39 18.45
C ASP A 34 -2.15 5.86 17.17
N ASN A 35 -1.80 5.25 16.03
CA ASN A 35 -2.40 5.52 14.70
C ASN A 35 -2.11 6.92 14.14
N LYS A 36 -1.16 7.62 14.78
CA LYS A 36 -0.67 8.90 14.34
C LYS A 36 0.20 8.74 13.10
N ARG A 37 -0.04 9.58 12.09
CA ARG A 37 0.75 9.67 10.87
C ARG A 37 0.95 11.13 10.49
N CYS A 38 2.11 11.41 9.92
CA CYS A 38 2.34 12.68 9.23
C CYS A 38 1.70 12.60 7.84
N VAL A 39 0.97 13.64 7.46
CA VAL A 39 0.50 13.87 6.10
C VAL A 39 1.19 15.12 5.58
N GLU A 40 1.89 14.99 4.46
CA GLU A 40 2.45 16.12 3.73
C GLU A 40 1.68 16.32 2.43
N ILE A 41 1.37 17.57 2.10
CA ILE A 41 0.61 17.93 0.91
C ILE A 41 1.38 19.00 0.16
N TYR A 42 1.92 18.62 -0.98
CA TYR A 42 2.57 19.53 -1.92
C TYR A 42 1.51 19.99 -2.91
N THR A 43 1.27 21.30 -2.97
CA THR A 43 0.31 21.89 -3.92
C THR A 43 1.05 22.81 -4.86
N ALA A 44 0.86 22.60 -6.16
CA ALA A 44 1.30 23.51 -7.19
C ALA A 44 0.10 23.98 -8.01
N ILE A 45 -0.06 25.30 -8.14
CA ILE A 45 -1.22 25.91 -8.78
C ILE A 45 -0.76 27.07 -9.65
N ALA A 46 -1.24 27.09 -10.90
CA ALA A 46 -1.04 28.17 -11.85
C ALA A 46 -2.39 28.77 -12.21
N PHE A 47 -2.53 30.08 -12.05
CA PHE A 47 -3.78 30.78 -12.36
C PHE A 47 -3.52 32.15 -12.96
N LYS A 48 -4.53 32.64 -13.70
CA LYS A 48 -4.50 33.93 -14.38
C LYS A 48 -5.85 34.63 -14.26
N ARG A 49 -5.84 35.95 -14.43
CA ARG A 49 -7.06 36.74 -14.59
C ARG A 49 -7.59 36.52 -16.01
N GLN A 50 -8.90 36.33 -16.15
CA GLN A 50 -9.56 36.55 -17.44
C GLN A 50 -9.84 38.05 -17.53
N PHE A 51 -9.18 38.72 -18.47
CA PHE A 51 -9.30 40.17 -18.61
C PHE A 51 -10.59 40.55 -19.33
N ASP A 52 -11.44 41.31 -18.63
CA ASP A 52 -12.48 42.16 -19.21
C ASP A 52 -11.99 43.61 -19.15
N GLU A 53 -12.27 44.41 -20.18
CA GLU A 53 -11.71 45.76 -20.40
C GLU A 53 -11.91 46.77 -19.24
N ASN A 54 -12.79 46.45 -18.28
CA ASN A 54 -13.21 47.34 -17.19
C ASN A 54 -12.63 46.98 -15.81
N GLN A 55 -11.67 46.07 -15.74
CA GLN A 55 -11.29 45.40 -14.49
C GLN A 55 -9.76 45.32 -14.32
N ASN A 56 -9.20 46.17 -13.45
CA ASN A 56 -7.75 46.34 -13.24
C ASN A 56 -7.37 46.21 -11.77
N GLY A 57 -6.42 45.32 -11.45
CA GLY A 57 -5.97 45.16 -10.07
C GLY A 57 -5.22 43.84 -9.81
N PRO A 58 -4.65 43.68 -8.60
CA PRO A 58 -3.97 42.46 -8.21
C PRO A 58 -4.95 41.27 -8.20
N ILE A 59 -4.43 40.09 -8.50
CA ILE A 59 -5.16 38.84 -8.41
C ILE A 59 -4.60 38.04 -7.24
N SER A 60 -5.48 37.55 -6.37
CA SER A 60 -5.10 36.80 -5.19
C SER A 60 -6.07 35.67 -4.93
N LEU A 61 -5.52 34.49 -4.63
CA LEU A 61 -6.25 33.34 -4.11
C LEU A 61 -5.91 33.11 -2.64
N LYS A 62 -6.91 32.72 -1.86
CA LYS A 62 -6.80 32.34 -0.47
C LYS A 62 -7.20 30.89 -0.31
N ILE A 63 -6.29 30.11 0.26
CA ILE A 63 -6.46 28.68 0.53
C ILE A 63 -6.59 28.49 2.04
N GLU A 64 -7.64 27.82 2.47
CA GLU A 64 -7.95 27.50 3.86
C GLU A 64 -7.94 25.97 4.06
N PRO A 65 -6.78 25.40 4.48
CA PRO A 65 -6.66 23.98 4.78
C PRO A 65 -7.35 23.65 6.11
N GLN A 66 -8.08 22.55 6.14
CA GLN A 66 -8.74 22.01 7.33
C GLN A 66 -8.44 20.51 7.44
N PHE A 67 -8.17 20.08 8.66
CA PHE A 67 -7.84 18.69 8.99
C PHE A 67 -8.77 18.20 10.11
N ASP A 68 -9.51 17.13 9.83
CA ASP A 68 -10.36 16.47 10.83
C ASP A 68 -9.83 15.06 11.13
N ASP A 69 -9.54 14.83 12.40
CA ASP A 69 -9.16 13.54 12.96
C ASP A 69 -10.39 12.70 13.28
N PHE A 70 -10.32 11.39 13.02
CA PHE A 70 -11.44 10.47 13.24
C PHE A 70 -11.56 9.97 14.70
N THR A 71 -10.75 10.46 15.65
CA THR A 71 -10.55 9.81 16.96
C THR A 71 -11.19 10.49 18.17
N LYS A 72 -11.84 11.66 18.02
CA LYS A 72 -12.63 12.26 19.11
C LYS A 72 -13.90 12.92 18.58
N GLU A 73 -14.93 12.94 19.42
CA GLU A 73 -16.16 13.71 19.21
C GLU A 73 -15.82 15.08 18.60
N GLN A 74 -16.48 15.37 17.48
CA GLN A 74 -16.25 16.46 16.53
C GLN A 74 -16.30 17.86 17.19
N GLN A 75 -15.29 18.25 17.97
CA GLN A 75 -15.34 19.56 18.65
C GLN A 75 -14.11 20.45 18.53
N ASN A 76 -13.01 20.06 17.88
CA ASN A 76 -11.95 21.03 17.57
C ASN A 76 -11.26 20.70 16.25
N TYR A 77 -11.52 21.53 15.22
CA TYR A 77 -10.70 21.59 14.01
C TYR A 77 -9.24 21.78 14.40
N CYS A 78 -8.37 20.84 14.04
CA CYS A 78 -6.95 20.97 14.35
C CYS A 78 -6.27 21.77 13.23
N ASN A 79 -6.43 23.09 13.25
CA ASN A 79 -5.86 24.00 12.24
C ASN A 79 -4.34 24.20 12.36
N ASN A 80 -3.67 23.42 13.22
CA ASN A 80 -2.22 23.47 13.37
C ASN A 80 -1.57 22.63 12.26
N PHE A 81 -1.16 23.31 11.20
CA PHE A 81 -0.30 22.75 10.15
C PHE A 81 0.98 23.57 9.99
N SER A 82 2.08 22.89 9.69
CA SER A 82 3.30 23.55 9.25
C SER A 82 3.20 23.87 7.75
N TYR A 83 3.86 24.95 7.36
CA TYR A 83 3.84 25.46 5.99
C TYR A 83 5.26 25.75 5.55
N SER A 84 5.57 25.43 4.30
CA SER A 84 6.79 25.87 3.61
C SER A 84 6.41 26.37 2.23
N ASP A 85 6.99 27.50 1.83
CA ASP A 85 7.08 27.82 0.41
C ASP A 85 8.06 26.82 -0.25
N CYS A 86 7.75 26.41 -1.47
CA CYS A 86 8.55 25.50 -2.28
C CYS A 86 8.76 26.08 -3.68
N SER A 87 8.65 27.39 -3.86
CA SER A 87 8.84 28.08 -5.14
C SER A 87 10.17 27.71 -5.83
N GLU A 88 11.22 27.43 -5.07
CA GLU A 88 12.52 26.93 -5.56
C GLU A 88 12.44 25.63 -6.39
N TYR A 89 11.40 24.81 -6.24
CA TYR A 89 11.20 23.61 -7.06
C TYR A 89 11.08 23.93 -8.56
N TYR A 90 10.66 25.13 -8.93
CA TYR A 90 10.60 25.56 -10.33
C TYR A 90 11.99 25.66 -11.00
N GLN A 91 13.09 25.65 -10.22
CA GLN A 91 14.45 25.59 -10.77
C GLN A 91 14.79 24.20 -11.34
N GLU A 92 14.12 23.13 -10.88
CA GLU A 92 14.35 21.76 -11.36
C GLU A 92 13.56 21.46 -12.64
N ILE A 93 13.88 22.15 -13.74
CA ILE A 93 13.12 22.10 -15.00
C ILE A 93 12.93 20.68 -15.55
N ASP A 94 13.94 19.81 -15.40
CA ASP A 94 13.88 18.39 -15.80
C ASP A 94 12.71 17.64 -15.15
N ILE A 95 12.36 18.01 -13.92
CA ILE A 95 11.25 17.43 -13.16
C ILE A 95 9.95 18.10 -13.59
N ILE A 96 9.95 19.43 -13.75
CA ILE A 96 8.79 20.18 -14.26
C ILE A 96 8.32 19.62 -15.61
N LYS A 97 9.23 19.31 -16.54
CA LYS A 97 8.91 18.71 -17.86
C LYS A 97 8.11 17.39 -17.73
N GLN A 98 8.36 16.60 -16.68
CA GLN A 98 7.65 15.33 -16.47
C GLN A 98 6.22 15.53 -15.95
N PHE A 99 5.95 16.60 -15.19
CA PHE A 99 4.65 16.83 -14.57
C PHE A 99 3.80 17.91 -15.25
N TRP A 100 4.41 18.80 -16.04
CA TRP A 100 3.77 19.98 -16.63
C TRP A 100 3.77 19.99 -18.16
N GLY A 101 4.64 19.22 -18.81
CA GLY A 101 4.68 19.09 -20.27
C GLY A 101 6.10 18.87 -20.76
N SER A 102 6.31 17.81 -21.54
CA SER A 102 7.66 17.34 -21.94
C SER A 102 8.49 18.36 -22.72
N LYS A 103 7.83 19.33 -23.37
CA LYS A 103 8.44 20.40 -24.16
C LYS A 103 8.62 21.71 -23.39
N SER A 104 8.29 21.74 -22.11
CA SER A 104 8.44 22.94 -21.28
C SER A 104 9.91 23.34 -21.15
N ASP A 105 10.20 24.64 -21.03
CA ASP A 105 11.58 25.13 -20.91
C ASP A 105 11.68 26.46 -20.16
N THR A 106 12.84 26.73 -19.56
CA THR A 106 13.12 28.01 -18.90
C THR A 106 13.33 29.12 -19.93
N ILE A 107 12.87 30.33 -19.60
CA ILE A 107 13.04 31.51 -20.44
C ILE A 107 14.06 32.45 -19.79
N ASP A 108 15.34 32.10 -19.91
CA ASP A 108 16.44 32.84 -19.29
C ASP A 108 16.74 34.16 -20.00
N ASP A 109 16.50 34.21 -21.32
CA ASP A 109 16.71 35.39 -22.14
C ASP A 109 15.42 36.22 -22.28
N ARG A 110 15.44 37.42 -21.69
CA ARG A 110 14.33 38.39 -21.73
C ARG A 110 13.90 38.74 -23.15
N ASN A 111 14.82 38.73 -24.11
CA ASN A 111 14.52 39.05 -25.51
C ASN A 111 13.80 37.90 -26.23
N LYS A 112 13.90 36.67 -25.73
CA LYS A 112 13.16 35.51 -26.25
C LYS A 112 11.74 35.43 -25.70
N LEU A 113 11.49 36.02 -24.52
CA LEU A 113 10.17 36.04 -23.90
C LEU A 113 9.17 36.84 -24.74
N LEU A 114 9.52 38.06 -25.15
CA LEU A 114 8.60 38.99 -25.82
C LEU A 114 7.96 38.41 -27.11
N PRO A 115 8.70 37.75 -28.02
CA PRO A 115 8.11 37.08 -29.18
C PRO A 115 7.17 35.92 -28.81
N LEU A 116 7.45 35.18 -27.73
CA LEU A 116 6.62 34.04 -27.29
C LEU A 116 5.26 34.51 -26.75
N ILE A 117 5.22 35.66 -26.11
CA ILE A 117 3.98 36.34 -25.70
C ILE A 117 3.35 37.17 -26.83
N GLY A 118 3.97 37.24 -28.01
CA GLY A 118 3.43 38.01 -29.14
C GLY A 118 3.53 39.52 -28.98
N ILE A 119 4.49 39.99 -28.18
CA ILE A 119 4.80 41.41 -27.99
C ILE A 119 5.95 41.78 -28.92
N THR A 120 5.73 42.80 -29.76
CA THR A 120 6.67 43.26 -30.79
C THR A 120 7.61 44.38 -30.33
N SER A 121 7.32 45.03 -29.19
CA SER A 121 8.16 46.08 -28.59
C SER A 121 8.37 45.83 -27.11
N ALA A 122 9.62 45.88 -26.65
CA ALA A 122 9.97 45.69 -25.24
C ALA A 122 9.28 46.75 -24.36
N GLU A 123 8.28 46.34 -23.59
CA GLU A 123 7.76 47.13 -22.47
C GLU A 123 8.60 46.80 -21.23
N PRO A 124 9.52 47.70 -20.80
CA PRO A 124 10.46 47.38 -19.72
C PRO A 124 9.77 47.07 -18.39
N ARG A 125 8.62 47.69 -18.13
CA ARG A 125 7.80 47.49 -16.92
C ARG A 125 7.19 46.08 -16.85
N LEU A 126 6.73 45.55 -17.98
CA LEU A 126 6.19 44.18 -18.05
C LEU A 126 7.30 43.14 -17.77
N LEU A 127 8.49 43.35 -18.33
CA LEU A 127 9.64 42.48 -18.06
C LEU A 127 10.05 42.52 -16.59
N GLU A 128 10.03 43.69 -15.93
CA GLU A 128 10.30 43.77 -14.49
C GLU A 128 9.29 42.96 -13.66
N GLN A 129 8.02 42.93 -14.07
CA GLN A 129 6.98 42.15 -13.40
C GLN A 129 7.11 40.64 -13.62
N ILE A 130 7.42 40.23 -14.84
CA ILE A 130 7.61 38.81 -15.19
C ILE A 130 8.85 38.23 -14.49
N TYR A 131 9.90 39.05 -14.31
CA TYR A 131 11.12 38.67 -13.58
C TYR A 131 11.14 39.18 -12.12
N THR A 132 9.97 39.32 -11.48
CA THR A 132 9.85 39.78 -10.08
C THR A 132 10.59 38.86 -9.10
N ASN A 133 10.55 37.55 -9.34
CA ASN A 133 11.36 36.59 -8.62
C ASN A 133 12.76 36.48 -9.27
N LYS A 134 13.71 37.27 -8.77
CA LYS A 134 15.07 37.35 -9.34
C LYS A 134 15.82 36.01 -9.40
N ASN A 135 15.39 35.02 -8.62
CA ASN A 135 16.07 33.74 -8.47
C ASN A 135 15.47 32.62 -9.31
N ILE A 136 14.31 32.85 -9.95
CA ILE A 136 13.61 31.82 -10.71
C ILE A 136 13.11 32.42 -12.03
N ALA A 137 13.62 31.89 -13.13
CA ALA A 137 13.21 32.32 -14.45
C ALA A 137 11.74 31.92 -14.74
N PRO A 138 11.01 32.70 -15.55
CA PRO A 138 9.74 32.28 -16.12
C PRO A 138 9.91 30.99 -16.94
N ILE A 139 8.85 30.18 -17.01
CA ILE A 139 8.88 28.89 -17.70
C ILE A 139 7.78 28.89 -18.76
N MET A 140 8.13 28.48 -19.97
CA MET A 140 7.15 28.16 -21.02
C MET A 140 6.62 26.76 -20.78
N ILE A 141 5.30 26.61 -20.70
CA ILE A 141 4.63 25.31 -20.61
C ILE A 141 4.07 24.94 -21.98
N GLU A 142 4.39 23.72 -22.42
CA GLU A 142 3.93 23.17 -23.69
C GLU A 142 3.60 21.67 -23.55
N GLU A 143 2.33 21.32 -23.77
CA GLU A 143 1.82 19.94 -23.77
C GLU A 143 0.88 19.69 -24.97
N SER A 144 1.46 19.78 -26.18
CA SER A 144 0.72 19.71 -27.46
C SER A 144 -0.13 18.44 -27.62
N GLU A 145 0.27 17.32 -27.01
CA GLU A 145 -0.46 16.05 -27.10
C GLU A 145 -1.82 16.06 -26.39
N LYS A 146 -2.00 16.96 -25.41
CA LYS A 146 -3.26 17.10 -24.66
C LYS A 146 -4.16 18.25 -25.15
N GLY A 147 -3.75 18.92 -26.23
CA GLY A 147 -4.45 20.10 -26.74
C GLY A 147 -4.42 21.30 -25.79
N ILE A 148 -3.39 21.39 -24.94
CA ILE A 148 -3.19 22.53 -24.04
C ILE A 148 -2.39 23.58 -24.79
N ASP A 149 -2.94 24.79 -24.88
CA ASP A 149 -2.27 25.93 -25.52
C ASP A 149 -0.99 26.29 -24.79
N LYS A 150 0.00 26.83 -25.52
CA LYS A 150 1.24 27.29 -24.89
C LYS A 150 0.97 28.49 -24.00
N PHE A 151 1.44 28.44 -22.75
CA PHE A 151 1.36 29.54 -21.80
C PHE A 151 2.65 29.65 -21.01
N ILE A 152 2.84 30.80 -20.37
CA ILE A 152 4.02 31.11 -19.56
C ILE A 152 3.60 31.18 -18.11
N ILE A 153 4.37 30.51 -17.26
CA ILE A 153 4.21 30.61 -15.82
C ILE A 153 5.27 31.53 -15.23
N ILE A 154 4.83 32.35 -14.27
CA ILE A 154 5.68 33.21 -13.45
C ILE A 154 5.72 32.61 -12.04
N PRO A 155 6.85 31.98 -11.66
CA PRO A 155 7.02 31.41 -10.32
C PRO A 155 7.05 32.50 -9.25
N LEU A 156 6.10 32.47 -8.33
CA LEU A 156 6.02 33.40 -7.20
C LEU A 156 5.99 32.64 -5.87
N PRO A 157 6.57 33.20 -4.81
CA PRO A 157 6.46 32.64 -3.47
C PRO A 157 5.03 32.80 -2.95
N SER A 158 4.50 31.78 -2.28
CA SER A 158 3.27 31.90 -1.51
C SER A 158 3.56 32.36 -0.08
N THR A 159 2.56 32.90 0.60
CA THR A 159 2.71 33.36 1.99
C THR A 159 1.65 32.72 2.90
N LYS A 160 2.01 32.47 4.16
CA LYS A 160 1.06 32.02 5.18
C LYS A 160 0.68 33.18 6.09
N THR A 161 -0.61 33.46 6.19
CA THR A 161 -1.20 34.48 7.07
C THR A 161 -2.20 33.81 8.00
N GLY A 162 -1.81 33.60 9.26
CA GLY A 162 -2.60 32.79 10.20
C GLY A 162 -2.71 31.34 9.71
N ASN A 163 -3.93 30.82 9.60
CA ASN A 163 -4.20 29.46 9.09
C ASN A 163 -4.53 29.44 7.59
N LYS A 164 -4.20 30.50 6.87
CA LYS A 164 -4.54 30.67 5.45
C LYS A 164 -3.26 30.82 4.64
N ILE A 165 -3.29 30.34 3.41
CA ILE A 165 -2.21 30.51 2.44
C ILE A 165 -2.70 31.47 1.38
N ILE A 166 -1.93 32.54 1.15
CA ILE A 166 -2.24 33.61 0.23
C ILE A 166 -1.30 33.51 -0.98
N LEU A 167 -1.91 33.47 -2.16
CA LEU A 167 -1.25 33.40 -3.46
C LEU A 167 -1.53 34.70 -4.20
N SER A 168 -0.59 35.64 -4.22
CA SER A 168 -0.82 36.97 -4.81
C SER A 168 0.05 37.18 -6.04
N GLY A 169 -0.60 37.49 -7.16
CA GLY A 169 0.04 37.93 -8.40
C GLY A 169 -0.35 39.38 -8.69
N ASN A 170 0.61 40.19 -9.13
CA ASN A 170 0.29 41.53 -9.61
C ASN A 170 -0.04 41.49 -11.11
N ALA A 171 -1.32 41.64 -11.44
CA ALA A 171 -1.82 41.64 -12.81
C ALA A 171 -2.09 43.05 -13.36
N SER A 172 -1.88 44.11 -12.57
CA SER A 172 -2.35 45.47 -12.89
C SER A 172 -1.76 46.04 -14.17
N ASP A 173 -0.52 45.68 -14.51
CA ASP A 173 0.19 46.29 -15.64
C ASP A 173 0.30 45.33 -16.84
N ILE A 174 -0.26 44.12 -16.73
CA ILE A 174 -0.31 43.12 -17.81
C ILE A 174 -1.63 43.22 -18.60
N SER A 175 -2.66 43.87 -18.02
CA SER A 175 -4.03 43.93 -18.55
C SER A 175 -4.18 44.54 -19.94
N HIS A 176 -3.24 45.40 -20.35
CA HIS A 176 -3.27 46.10 -21.64
C HIS A 176 -2.67 45.28 -22.79
N VAL A 177 -2.09 44.11 -22.52
CA VAL A 177 -1.40 43.30 -23.53
C VAL A 177 -2.29 42.15 -23.97
N ALA A 178 -2.46 41.95 -25.28
CA ALA A 178 -3.19 40.80 -25.86
C ALA A 178 -2.67 39.42 -25.36
N ALA A 179 -1.47 39.39 -24.80
CA ALA A 179 -0.79 38.24 -24.25
C ALA A 179 -1.16 37.90 -22.80
N ALA A 180 -1.92 38.75 -22.11
CA ALA A 180 -2.19 38.58 -20.68
C ALA A 180 -2.92 37.26 -20.37
N ASN A 181 -3.73 36.77 -21.31
CA ASN A 181 -4.39 35.47 -21.23
C ASN A 181 -3.44 34.27 -21.41
N LYS A 182 -2.16 34.48 -21.76
CA LYS A 182 -1.12 33.44 -21.87
C LYS A 182 -0.16 33.43 -20.69
N ILE A 183 -0.34 34.30 -19.70
CA ILE A 183 0.56 34.45 -18.55
C ILE A 183 -0.19 34.05 -17.29
N SER A 184 0.40 33.14 -16.52
CA SER A 184 -0.18 32.61 -15.29
C SER A 184 0.79 32.76 -14.13
N PHE A 185 0.29 33.22 -12.99
CA PHE A 185 1.05 33.25 -11.75
C PHE A 185 1.03 31.87 -11.12
N CYS A 186 2.20 31.41 -10.70
CA CYS A 186 2.41 30.02 -10.38
C CYS A 186 3.08 29.86 -9.02
N PHE A 187 2.49 29.05 -8.17
CA PHE A 187 2.89 28.90 -6.77
C PHE A 187 3.14 27.43 -6.47
N TRP A 188 4.05 27.15 -5.55
CA TRP A 188 4.29 25.81 -5.04
C TRP A 188 4.54 25.89 -3.55
N PHE A 189 3.78 25.13 -2.76
CA PHE A 189 3.97 25.08 -1.32
C PHE A 189 3.73 23.69 -0.75
N LYS A 190 4.28 23.47 0.44
CA LYS A 190 4.07 22.28 1.25
C LYS A 190 3.29 22.63 2.50
N ILE A 191 2.32 21.77 2.83
CA ILE A 191 1.69 21.72 4.14
C ILE A 191 2.05 20.40 4.79
N SER A 192 2.35 20.40 6.09
CA SER A 192 2.47 19.17 6.86
C SER A 192 1.60 19.22 8.11
N HIS A 193 0.88 18.14 8.36
CA HIS A 193 0.00 17.97 9.50
C HIS A 193 0.19 16.56 10.08
N VAL A 194 0.16 16.44 11.40
CA VAL A 194 0.25 15.15 12.07
C VAL A 194 -1.10 14.83 12.69
N GLY A 195 -1.84 13.94 12.02
CA GLY A 195 -3.22 13.58 12.38
C GLY A 195 -3.36 12.13 12.84
N PHE A 196 -4.53 11.82 13.39
CA PHE A 196 -4.94 10.49 13.83
C PHE A 196 -5.84 9.82 12.80
N PHE A 197 -5.45 8.62 12.39
CA PHE A 197 -6.22 7.81 11.47
C PHE A 197 -7.10 6.81 12.21
N LYS A 198 -8.31 6.59 11.70
CA LYS A 198 -9.16 5.48 12.11
C LYS A 198 -8.43 4.19 11.72
N GLU A 199 -7.92 3.42 12.68
CA GLU A 199 -7.43 2.07 12.40
C GLU A 199 -8.48 1.07 12.79
N HIS A 200 -9.05 0.38 11.81
CA HIS A 200 -9.42 -1.03 11.89
C HIS A 200 -9.05 -1.61 10.50
N GLU A 201 -7.92 -2.31 10.38
CA GLU A 201 -7.41 -2.99 9.16
C GLU A 201 -7.07 -2.14 7.91
N HIS A 202 -7.57 -0.90 7.81
CA HIS A 202 -7.32 0.02 6.69
C HIS A 202 -7.06 1.47 7.15
N ILE A 203 -6.44 2.26 6.28
CA ILE A 203 -6.27 3.71 6.35
C ILE A 203 -7.33 4.33 5.44
N GLU A 204 -8.23 5.13 6.00
CA GLU A 204 -9.18 5.94 5.23
C GLU A 204 -8.67 7.39 5.09
N VAL A 205 -8.66 7.92 3.87
CA VAL A 205 -8.41 9.33 3.56
C VAL A 205 -9.58 9.87 2.74
N GLU A 206 -10.23 10.92 3.24
CA GLU A 206 -11.12 11.76 2.45
C GLU A 206 -10.40 13.07 2.17
N HIS A 207 -10.24 13.42 0.90
CA HIS A 207 -9.52 14.61 0.45
C HIS A 207 -10.41 15.44 -0.46
N THR A 208 -10.75 16.64 -0.03
CA THR A 208 -11.70 17.53 -0.72
C THR A 208 -11.05 18.85 -1.12
N LEU A 209 -11.24 19.22 -2.38
CA LEU A 209 -10.94 20.54 -2.91
C LEU A 209 -12.25 21.25 -3.20
N ASP A 210 -12.50 22.36 -2.51
CA ASP A 210 -13.73 23.14 -2.65
C ASP A 210 -13.41 24.52 -3.23
N PHE A 211 -13.90 24.79 -4.45
CA PHE A 211 -13.67 26.05 -5.14
C PHE A 211 -14.92 26.92 -5.04
N ASP A 212 -14.80 28.08 -4.39
CA ASP A 212 -15.93 29.02 -4.26
C ASP A 212 -16.12 29.94 -5.48
N PHE A 213 -15.39 29.66 -6.56
CA PHE A 213 -15.46 30.32 -7.84
C PHE A 213 -15.50 29.30 -8.98
N PRO A 214 -15.89 29.70 -10.20
CA PRO A 214 -15.83 28.83 -11.37
C PRO A 214 -14.42 28.27 -11.59
N PHE A 215 -14.24 26.99 -11.32
CA PHE A 215 -12.97 26.30 -11.45
C PHE A 215 -12.88 25.63 -12.82
N ILE A 216 -11.90 26.00 -13.63
CA ILE A 216 -11.57 25.33 -14.89
C ILE A 216 -10.10 25.01 -14.83
N SER A 217 -9.72 23.77 -15.17
CA SER A 217 -8.31 23.39 -15.26
C SER A 217 -8.02 22.49 -16.45
N ASP A 218 -7.01 22.89 -17.23
CA ASP A 218 -6.61 22.18 -18.43
C ASP A 218 -5.81 20.91 -18.10
N ASP A 219 -5.04 20.94 -17.01
CA ASP A 219 -4.28 19.80 -16.48
C ASP A 219 -4.44 19.68 -14.96
N PHE A 220 -5.42 18.87 -14.56
CA PHE A 220 -5.71 18.54 -13.16
C PHE A 220 -5.11 17.19 -12.77
N LYS A 221 -4.30 17.15 -11.71
CA LYS A 221 -3.60 15.94 -11.26
C LYS A 221 -3.57 15.86 -9.74
N ILE A 222 -3.99 14.72 -9.19
CA ILE A 222 -3.77 14.39 -7.77
C ILE A 222 -3.08 13.03 -7.66
N TYR A 223 -2.02 13.00 -6.86
CA TYR A 223 -1.24 11.81 -6.53
C TYR A 223 -1.25 11.55 -5.03
N TYR A 224 -1.22 10.27 -4.67
CA TYR A 224 -1.19 9.79 -3.30
C TYR A 224 -0.04 8.81 -3.11
N GLN A 225 0.91 9.16 -2.24
CA GLN A 225 1.98 8.28 -1.81
C GLN A 225 1.65 7.69 -0.44
N VAL A 226 1.83 6.38 -0.31
CA VAL A 226 1.66 5.65 0.95
C VAL A 226 2.83 4.68 1.14
N PRO A 227 3.09 4.14 2.35
CA PRO A 227 4.24 3.28 2.57
C PRO A 227 4.17 1.96 1.77
N LYS A 228 5.33 1.37 1.44
CA LYS A 228 5.52 0.23 0.50
C LYS A 228 4.52 -0.91 0.59
N TYR A 229 4.17 -1.28 1.82
CA TYR A 229 3.37 -2.47 2.11
C TYR A 229 1.87 -2.20 2.14
N TYR A 230 1.47 -0.96 1.90
CA TYR A 230 0.08 -0.58 1.79
C TYR A 230 -0.37 -0.68 0.33
N ASP A 231 -1.61 -1.11 0.11
CA ASP A 231 -2.20 -1.17 -1.22
C ASP A 231 -3.61 -0.60 -1.23
N LEU A 232 -4.05 -0.17 -2.41
CA LEU A 232 -5.38 0.40 -2.57
C LEU A 232 -6.44 -0.71 -2.48
N ASN A 233 -7.34 -0.61 -1.50
CA ASN A 233 -8.53 -1.47 -1.45
C ASN A 233 -9.65 -0.87 -2.31
N LYS A 234 -9.94 0.42 -2.08
CA LYS A 234 -10.93 1.19 -2.83
C LYS A 234 -10.47 2.62 -3.02
N GLY A 235 -10.78 3.20 -4.18
CA GLY A 235 -10.46 4.58 -4.49
C GLY A 235 -11.48 5.15 -5.45
N LYS A 236 -12.18 6.20 -5.03
CA LYS A 236 -13.17 6.92 -5.84
C LYS A 236 -12.86 8.41 -5.79
N VAL A 237 -12.97 9.08 -6.93
CA VAL A 237 -13.04 10.54 -6.99
C VAL A 237 -14.40 10.95 -7.53
N THR A 238 -14.99 12.00 -6.96
CA THR A 238 -16.18 12.66 -7.48
C THR A 238 -15.90 14.13 -7.68
N CYS A 239 -16.46 14.70 -8.75
CA CYS A 239 -16.51 16.13 -8.98
C CYS A 239 -17.98 16.53 -9.00
N HIS A 240 -18.38 17.30 -8.00
CA HIS A 240 -19.71 17.87 -7.92
C HIS A 240 -19.69 19.28 -8.51
N SER A 241 -20.59 19.52 -9.45
CA SER A 241 -20.92 20.82 -10.06
C SER A 241 -22.44 20.84 -10.26
N GLN A 242 -22.95 21.47 -11.31
CA GLN A 242 -24.34 21.29 -11.77
C GLN A 242 -24.65 19.84 -12.17
N GLN A 243 -23.61 19.08 -12.52
CA GLN A 243 -23.64 17.64 -12.80
C GLN A 243 -22.57 16.94 -11.96
N GLU A 244 -22.80 15.67 -11.63
CA GLU A 244 -21.83 14.84 -10.92
C GLU A 244 -21.09 13.94 -11.91
N ALA A 245 -19.76 14.00 -11.90
CA ALA A 245 -18.90 12.99 -12.53
C ALA A 245 -18.11 12.24 -11.46
N SER A 246 -17.85 10.98 -11.73
CA SER A 246 -16.97 10.16 -10.90
C SER A 246 -15.87 9.54 -11.75
N SER A 247 -14.77 9.25 -11.09
CA SER A 247 -13.67 8.49 -11.65
C SER A 247 -12.98 7.67 -10.56
N GLU A 248 -11.93 6.95 -10.95
CA GLU A 248 -11.22 6.00 -10.12
C GLU A 248 -9.83 6.51 -9.74
N ILE A 249 -9.27 5.94 -8.67
CA ILE A 249 -7.89 6.14 -8.27
C ILE A 249 -7.13 4.85 -8.59
N VAL A 250 -6.01 4.96 -9.29
CA VAL A 250 -5.27 3.81 -9.81
C VAL A 250 -3.81 3.81 -9.37
N LYS A 251 -3.23 2.62 -9.25
CA LYS A 251 -1.81 2.43 -8.89
C LYS A 251 -0.87 2.78 -10.03
N VAL A 252 0.23 3.44 -9.70
CA VAL A 252 1.28 3.87 -10.63
C VAL A 252 2.49 2.93 -10.50
N TYR A 253 2.82 2.23 -11.60
CA TYR A 253 3.82 1.16 -11.61
C TYR A 253 5.24 1.59 -12.05
N SER A 254 5.40 2.76 -12.69
CA SER A 254 6.67 3.17 -13.33
C SER A 254 7.48 4.21 -12.53
N GLN A 255 7.52 4.09 -11.21
CA GLN A 255 8.15 5.10 -10.33
C GLN A 255 9.66 5.24 -10.55
N HIS A 256 10.39 4.14 -10.76
CA HIS A 256 11.86 4.16 -10.95
C HIS A 256 12.35 4.82 -12.24
N ARG A 257 11.44 5.12 -13.18
CA ARG A 257 11.79 5.78 -14.46
C ARG A 257 11.59 7.30 -14.40
N ILE A 258 10.99 7.81 -13.33
CA ILE A 258 10.63 9.22 -13.14
C ILE A 258 11.67 9.85 -12.23
N LYS A 259 12.16 11.05 -12.56
CA LYS A 259 12.99 11.84 -11.63
C LYS A 259 12.06 12.63 -10.70
N TYR A 260 12.35 12.61 -9.41
CA TYR A 260 11.59 13.32 -8.38
C TYR A 260 12.49 14.29 -7.61
N PHE A 261 11.87 15.32 -7.03
CA PHE A 261 12.53 16.31 -6.18
C PHE A 261 13.31 15.60 -5.06
N GLN A 262 14.43 16.18 -4.63
CA GLN A 262 15.26 15.56 -3.60
C GLN A 262 14.48 15.21 -2.33
N GLU A 263 13.65 16.13 -1.84
CA GLU A 263 12.80 15.91 -0.67
C GLU A 263 11.84 14.73 -0.86
N TRP A 264 11.25 14.56 -2.04
CA TRP A 264 10.36 13.43 -2.32
C TRP A 264 11.12 12.10 -2.36
N ARG A 265 12.37 12.11 -2.83
CA ARG A 265 13.26 10.94 -2.79
C ARG A 265 13.62 10.57 -1.36
N GLU A 266 13.93 11.56 -0.52
CA GLU A 266 14.22 11.38 0.90
C GLU A 266 12.99 10.85 1.67
N ASN A 267 11.80 11.26 1.26
CA ASN A 267 10.53 10.70 1.72
C ASN A 267 10.22 9.29 1.16
N GLY A 268 11.16 8.66 0.46
CA GLY A 268 11.07 7.26 0.06
C GLY A 268 10.14 6.99 -1.12
N ILE A 269 9.91 7.95 -2.02
CA ILE A 269 8.97 7.79 -3.14
C ILE A 269 9.23 6.54 -3.98
N TYR A 270 10.48 6.16 -4.23
CA TYR A 270 10.82 4.97 -5.02
C TYR A 270 10.49 3.64 -4.34
N ASP A 271 10.35 3.65 -3.01
CA ASP A 271 10.03 2.47 -2.21
C ASP A 271 8.59 2.51 -1.70
N SER A 272 7.76 3.39 -2.27
CA SER A 272 6.39 3.63 -1.82
C SER A 272 5.35 3.03 -2.76
N ALA A 273 4.10 2.94 -2.30
CA ALA A 273 2.98 2.72 -3.20
C ALA A 273 2.42 4.09 -3.62
N LEU A 274 2.45 4.35 -4.93
CA LEU A 274 1.97 5.58 -5.54
C LEU A 274 0.65 5.31 -6.26
N PHE A 275 -0.34 6.15 -6.00
CA PHE A 275 -1.63 6.15 -6.68
C PHE A 275 -1.89 7.52 -7.32
N ARG A 276 -2.72 7.54 -8.35
CA ARG A 276 -3.16 8.77 -9.01
C ARG A 276 -4.63 8.73 -9.33
N VAL A 277 -5.26 9.89 -9.34
CA VAL A 277 -6.59 10.05 -9.93
C VAL A 277 -6.51 9.77 -11.44
N LEU A 278 -7.34 8.86 -11.92
CA LEU A 278 -7.50 8.61 -13.35
C LEU A 278 -8.54 9.58 -13.88
N ASN A 279 -8.19 10.47 -14.79
CA ASN A 279 -9.17 11.38 -15.39
C ASN A 279 -9.83 10.68 -16.59
N ASN A 280 -11.08 10.22 -16.43
CA ASN A 280 -11.85 9.71 -17.57
C ASN A 280 -12.46 10.87 -18.38
N LYS A 281 -12.92 10.61 -19.62
CA LYS A 281 -13.43 11.67 -20.52
C LYS A 281 -14.55 12.51 -19.92
N ASN A 282 -15.46 11.91 -19.14
CA ASN A 282 -16.57 12.62 -18.51
C ASN A 282 -16.06 13.53 -17.38
N PHE A 283 -15.20 12.99 -16.52
CA PHE A 283 -14.56 13.73 -15.43
C PHE A 283 -13.71 14.90 -15.95
N GLU A 284 -12.90 14.69 -17.00
CA GLU A 284 -12.17 15.77 -17.68
C GLU A 284 -13.10 16.81 -18.28
N GLY A 285 -14.19 16.37 -18.92
CA GLY A 285 -15.20 17.25 -19.50
C GLY A 285 -15.81 18.19 -18.46
N ILE A 286 -16.15 17.68 -17.26
CA ILE A 286 -16.63 18.53 -16.17
C ILE A 286 -15.54 19.41 -15.61
N ILE A 287 -14.30 18.94 -15.45
CA ILE A 287 -13.21 19.80 -14.94
C ILE A 287 -12.92 20.95 -15.91
N ARG A 288 -12.98 20.70 -17.22
CA ARG A 288 -12.72 21.69 -18.28
C ARG A 288 -13.92 22.57 -18.63
N SER A 289 -15.12 22.28 -18.13
CA SER A 289 -16.30 23.10 -18.41
C SER A 289 -16.31 24.40 -17.59
N ASN A 290 -16.87 25.48 -18.15
CA ASN A 290 -17.06 26.75 -17.42
C ASN A 290 -18.23 26.72 -16.41
N SER A 291 -18.74 25.55 -16.04
CA SER A 291 -19.96 25.45 -15.22
C SER A 291 -19.67 25.54 -13.73
N GLY A 292 -19.96 26.70 -13.14
CA GLY A 292 -20.17 26.90 -11.70
C GLY A 292 -19.02 26.53 -10.77
N ASN A 293 -19.28 26.68 -9.48
CA ASN A 293 -18.39 26.22 -8.42
C ASN A 293 -18.28 24.70 -8.45
N LYS A 294 -17.10 24.18 -8.10
CA LYS A 294 -16.81 22.75 -8.14
C LYS A 294 -16.26 22.28 -6.81
N THR A 295 -16.70 21.11 -6.39
CA THR A 295 -16.14 20.42 -5.23
C THR A 295 -15.64 19.05 -5.69
N ILE A 296 -14.34 18.80 -5.52
CA ILE A 296 -13.71 17.55 -5.91
C ILE A 296 -13.39 16.77 -4.64
N THR A 297 -13.99 15.59 -4.48
CA THR A 297 -13.81 14.75 -3.30
C THR A 297 -13.19 13.42 -3.71
N SER A 298 -12.05 13.10 -3.12
CA SER A 298 -11.35 11.83 -3.31
C SER A 298 -11.43 11.02 -2.02
N GLN A 299 -11.99 9.82 -2.11
CA GLN A 299 -12.11 8.87 -1.00
C GLN A 299 -11.22 7.66 -1.27
N ILE A 300 -10.30 7.40 -0.36
CA ILE A 300 -9.28 6.36 -0.50
C ILE A 300 -9.28 5.48 0.74
N GLU A 301 -9.40 4.18 0.50
CA GLU A 301 -9.28 3.13 1.51
C GLU A 301 -8.05 2.29 1.17
N ILE A 302 -7.06 2.29 2.06
CA ILE A 302 -5.75 1.66 1.84
C ILE A 302 -5.55 0.57 2.90
N ILE A 303 -5.24 -0.65 2.49
CA ILE A 303 -5.06 -1.79 3.39
C ILE A 303 -3.60 -2.09 3.65
N ASP A 304 -3.30 -2.57 4.86
CA ASP A 304 -1.96 -3.03 5.23
C ASP A 304 -1.75 -4.48 4.75
N ASN A 305 -0.97 -4.65 3.69
CA ASN A 305 -0.68 -5.98 3.12
C ASN A 305 0.53 -6.67 3.76
N ARG A 306 1.12 -6.15 4.86
CA ARG A 306 2.27 -6.79 5.53
C ARG A 306 1.96 -8.21 5.98
N ILE A 307 0.81 -8.41 6.66
CA ILE A 307 0.42 -9.73 7.17
C ILE A 307 0.17 -10.71 6.03
N SER A 308 -0.51 -10.27 4.97
CA SER A 308 -0.81 -11.09 3.80
C SER A 308 0.47 -11.53 3.06
N LYS A 309 1.39 -10.58 2.79
CA LYS A 309 2.68 -10.89 2.16
C LYS A 309 3.55 -11.81 3.02
N MET A 310 3.59 -11.60 4.34
CA MET A 310 4.34 -12.49 5.23
C MET A 310 3.76 -13.91 5.21
N ARG A 311 2.43 -14.06 5.20
CA ARG A 311 1.78 -15.37 5.05
C ARG A 311 2.15 -16.04 3.71
N GLU A 312 2.19 -15.29 2.62
CA GLU A 312 2.60 -15.80 1.30
C GLU A 312 4.06 -16.29 1.32
N VAL A 313 4.98 -15.48 1.85
CA VAL A 313 6.40 -15.83 1.98
C VAL A 313 6.58 -17.07 2.87
N TYR A 314 5.91 -17.14 4.03
CA TYR A 314 5.98 -18.31 4.89
C TYR A 314 5.41 -19.56 4.24
N THR A 315 4.33 -19.43 3.47
CA THR A 315 3.74 -20.54 2.71
C THR A 315 4.69 -21.03 1.63
N LEU A 316 5.36 -20.12 0.93
CA LEU A 316 6.33 -20.44 -0.11
C LEU A 316 7.58 -21.11 0.47
N LEU A 317 8.15 -20.57 1.56
CA LEU A 317 9.28 -21.17 2.28
C LEU A 317 8.94 -22.57 2.79
N ALA A 318 7.75 -22.75 3.35
CA ALA A 318 7.30 -24.06 3.78
C ALA A 318 7.08 -25.03 2.62
N GLY A 319 6.51 -24.56 1.51
CA GLY A 319 6.37 -25.35 0.29
C GLY A 319 7.73 -25.84 -0.24
N ILE A 320 8.73 -24.97 -0.27
CA ILE A 320 10.11 -25.32 -0.65
C ILE A 320 10.68 -26.34 0.33
N ALA A 321 10.55 -26.12 1.64
CA ALA A 321 11.07 -27.04 2.66
C ALA A 321 10.43 -28.42 2.56
N ILE A 322 9.10 -28.50 2.42
CA ILE A 322 8.35 -29.75 2.26
C ILE A 322 8.74 -30.45 0.97
N SER A 323 8.80 -29.72 -0.16
CA SER A 323 9.18 -30.29 -1.46
C SER A 323 10.59 -30.90 -1.43
N THR A 324 11.54 -30.16 -0.86
CA THR A 324 12.92 -30.61 -0.66
C THR A 324 12.97 -31.86 0.22
N PHE A 325 12.21 -31.86 1.32
CA PHE A 325 12.12 -32.97 2.25
C PHE A 325 11.54 -34.24 1.60
N VAL A 326 10.47 -34.10 0.83
CA VAL A 326 9.84 -35.21 0.10
C VAL A 326 10.78 -35.80 -0.93
N ALA A 327 11.41 -34.94 -1.74
CA ALA A 327 12.37 -35.35 -2.75
C ALA A 327 13.57 -36.11 -2.16
N MET A 328 14.04 -35.74 -0.97
CA MET A 328 15.20 -36.35 -0.32
C MET A 328 15.04 -37.83 0.06
N GLY A 329 13.84 -38.29 0.41
CA GLY A 329 13.61 -39.71 0.74
C GLY A 329 12.89 -40.50 -0.34
N LEU A 330 12.48 -39.86 -1.44
CA LEU A 330 12.09 -40.54 -2.68
C LEU A 330 13.21 -40.57 -3.72
N ASP A 331 14.41 -40.10 -3.37
CA ASP A 331 15.60 -40.19 -4.21
C ASP A 331 15.86 -41.67 -4.56
N ALA A 332 15.74 -41.98 -5.85
CA ALA A 332 15.89 -43.33 -6.39
C ALA A 332 17.26 -43.95 -6.08
N THR A 333 18.31 -43.12 -5.91
CA THR A 333 19.65 -43.60 -5.57
C THR A 333 19.76 -44.06 -4.11
N ARG A 334 18.92 -43.53 -3.22
CA ARG A 334 18.87 -43.88 -1.79
C ARG A 334 17.87 -44.99 -1.50
N LEU A 335 16.77 -45.06 -2.24
CA LEU A 335 15.79 -46.16 -2.14
C LEU A 335 16.39 -47.55 -2.43
N GLY A 336 17.51 -47.62 -3.16
CA GLY A 336 18.25 -48.86 -3.42
C GLY A 336 19.33 -49.21 -2.39
N MET A 337 19.64 -48.34 -1.42
CA MET A 337 20.66 -48.62 -0.41
C MET A 337 20.09 -49.49 0.71
N THR A 338 20.74 -50.61 1.00
CA THR A 338 20.33 -51.57 2.06
C THR A 338 20.15 -50.89 3.42
N SER A 339 21.02 -49.96 3.80
CA SER A 339 20.89 -49.22 5.07
C SER A 339 19.68 -48.28 5.13
N HIS A 340 19.19 -47.79 3.99
CA HIS A 340 18.00 -46.93 3.92
C HIS A 340 16.72 -47.78 3.87
N GLN A 341 16.75 -48.89 3.12
CA GLN A 341 15.69 -49.89 3.11
C GLN A 341 15.49 -50.50 4.49
N GLU A 342 16.57 -50.95 5.14
CA GLU A 342 16.50 -51.52 6.48
C GLU A 342 15.84 -50.55 7.45
N LEU A 343 16.14 -49.26 7.41
CA LEU A 343 15.60 -48.28 8.35
C LEU A 343 14.09 -48.02 8.18
N LEU A 344 13.59 -48.12 6.95
CA LEU A 344 12.21 -47.79 6.58
C LEU A 344 11.35 -49.02 6.26
N GLU A 345 11.93 -50.21 6.20
CA GLU A 345 11.23 -51.48 6.18
C GLU A 345 10.66 -51.79 7.57
N PHE A 346 9.35 -51.84 7.65
CA PHE A 346 8.66 -52.26 8.86
C PHE A 346 7.51 -53.20 8.54
N ASN A 347 7.35 -54.19 9.42
CA ASN A 347 6.23 -55.11 9.41
C ASN A 347 5.11 -54.55 10.28
N PHE A 348 3.98 -54.22 9.68
CA PHE A 348 2.79 -53.81 10.41
C PHE A 348 1.68 -54.84 10.21
N LEU A 349 1.24 -55.47 11.31
CA LEU A 349 0.19 -56.50 11.29
C LEU A 349 0.47 -57.66 10.30
N GLY A 350 1.75 -58.03 10.13
CA GLY A 350 2.17 -59.11 9.24
C GLY A 350 2.31 -58.72 7.75
N LEU A 351 2.13 -57.45 7.41
CA LEU A 351 2.40 -56.92 6.07
C LEU A 351 3.74 -56.17 6.06
N ASN A 352 4.64 -56.56 5.16
CA ASN A 352 5.86 -55.83 4.86
C ASN A 352 5.51 -54.56 4.09
N ILE A 353 5.74 -53.39 4.69
CA ILE A 353 5.55 -52.09 4.03
C ILE A 353 6.89 -51.65 3.45
N THR A 354 6.91 -51.35 2.15
CA THR A 354 8.12 -50.90 1.47
C THR A 354 8.53 -49.50 1.93
N ALA A 355 9.84 -49.22 1.91
CA ALA A 355 10.42 -47.94 2.33
C ALA A 355 9.79 -46.73 1.61
N ALA A 356 9.43 -46.86 0.34
CA ALA A 356 8.77 -45.80 -0.42
C ALA A 356 7.37 -45.47 0.14
N ILE A 357 6.58 -46.49 0.49
CA ILE A 357 5.25 -46.30 1.09
C ILE A 357 5.40 -45.70 2.50
N ALA A 358 6.36 -46.20 3.27
CA ALA A 358 6.72 -45.68 4.58
C ALA A 358 7.00 -44.18 4.54
N TRP A 359 7.91 -43.79 3.65
CA TRP A 359 8.32 -42.41 3.48
C TRP A 359 7.18 -41.50 3.02
N THR A 360 6.32 -41.99 2.12
CA THR A 360 5.15 -41.25 1.67
C THR A 360 4.19 -40.95 2.82
N ILE A 361 3.96 -41.90 3.72
CA ILE A 361 3.11 -41.70 4.90
C ILE A 361 3.75 -40.71 5.88
N ILE A 362 5.07 -40.77 6.07
CA ILE A 362 5.83 -39.81 6.89
C ILE A 362 5.70 -38.39 6.34
N ALA A 363 5.87 -38.23 5.03
CA ALA A 363 5.70 -36.95 4.34
C ALA A 363 4.29 -36.38 4.49
N ILE A 364 3.26 -37.19 4.25
CA ILE A 364 1.86 -36.80 4.45
C ILE A 364 1.62 -36.39 5.92
N GLY A 365 2.18 -37.14 6.87
CA GLY A 365 2.09 -36.85 8.30
C GLY A 365 2.71 -35.50 8.68
N LEU A 366 3.89 -35.19 8.15
CA LEU A 366 4.56 -33.90 8.36
C LEU A 366 3.75 -32.73 7.78
N VAL A 367 3.19 -32.88 6.57
CA VAL A 367 2.34 -31.85 5.95
C VAL A 367 1.10 -31.58 6.81
N ILE A 368 0.44 -32.63 7.32
CA ILE A 368 -0.73 -32.48 8.20
C ILE A 368 -0.35 -31.75 9.49
N LYS A 369 0.77 -32.12 10.13
CA LYS A 369 1.25 -31.45 11.34
C LYS A 369 1.61 -30.00 11.08
N TYR A 370 2.25 -29.69 9.95
CA TYR A 370 2.56 -28.33 9.52
C TYR A 370 1.28 -27.48 9.45
N PHE A 371 0.26 -27.91 8.71
CA PHE A 371 -1.00 -27.17 8.64
C PHE A 371 -1.66 -26.98 10.01
N ARG A 372 -1.56 -27.97 10.91
CA ARG A 372 -2.10 -27.88 12.27
C ARG A 372 -1.31 -26.94 13.20
N ILE A 373 0.01 -26.81 13.01
CA ILE A 373 0.84 -25.85 13.76
C ILE A 373 0.47 -24.42 13.38
N PHE A 374 0.23 -24.17 12.09
CA PHE A 374 -0.05 -22.84 11.57
C PHE A 374 -1.54 -22.46 11.56
N ASP A 375 -2.45 -23.40 11.87
CA ASP A 375 -3.87 -23.11 12.11
C ASP A 375 -4.06 -22.19 13.34
N GLU A 376 -4.77 -21.08 13.14
CA GLU A 376 -5.08 -20.10 14.18
C GLU A 376 -6.00 -20.66 15.27
N ASN A 377 -6.83 -21.65 14.93
CA ASN A 377 -7.76 -22.30 15.86
C ASN A 377 -7.09 -23.34 16.78
N THR A 378 -5.80 -23.63 16.58
CA THR A 378 -5.07 -24.62 17.37
C THR A 378 -4.44 -23.98 18.61
N SER A 379 -4.66 -24.56 19.79
CA SER A 379 -4.11 -24.02 21.05
C SER A 379 -2.58 -24.14 21.11
N LYS A 380 -1.91 -23.24 21.84
CA LYS A 380 -0.45 -23.24 22.02
C LYS A 380 0.10 -24.61 22.44
N GLY A 381 -0.54 -25.27 23.42
CA GLY A 381 -0.12 -26.60 23.87
C GLY A 381 -0.21 -27.69 22.80
N ARG A 382 -1.18 -27.61 21.89
CA ARG A 382 -1.27 -28.55 20.75
C ARG A 382 -0.20 -28.28 19.70
N LYS A 383 0.08 -27.01 19.42
CA LYS A 383 1.18 -26.61 18.52
C LYS A 383 2.50 -27.19 19.01
N THR A 384 2.79 -27.10 20.32
CA THR A 384 3.98 -27.72 20.93
C THR A 384 4.01 -29.24 20.75
N ILE A 385 2.88 -29.93 20.95
CA ILE A 385 2.79 -31.38 20.72
C ILE A 385 3.11 -31.73 19.26
N TYR A 386 2.52 -31.04 18.28
CA TYR A 386 2.80 -31.30 16.86
C TYR A 386 4.26 -31.03 16.47
N ILE A 387 4.89 -30.00 17.06
CA ILE A 387 6.33 -29.72 16.87
C ILE A 387 7.18 -30.86 17.44
N LEU A 388 6.92 -31.27 18.69
CA LEU A 388 7.65 -32.36 19.35
C LEU A 388 7.56 -33.68 18.57
N LEU A 389 6.39 -33.98 18.00
CA LEU A 389 6.17 -35.16 17.17
C LEU A 389 6.93 -35.11 15.84
N SER A 390 7.24 -33.92 15.33
CA SER A 390 7.97 -33.77 14.06
C SER A 390 9.49 -33.87 14.24
N MET A 391 9.99 -33.70 15.47
CA MET A 391 11.43 -33.68 15.79
C MET A 391 12.21 -34.95 15.43
N PRO A 392 11.70 -36.18 15.64
CA PRO A 392 12.48 -37.38 15.34
C PRO A 392 12.82 -37.53 13.86
N ILE A 393 11.89 -37.15 12.98
CA ILE A 393 12.07 -37.19 11.54
C ILE A 393 13.02 -36.09 11.07
N LEU A 394 12.92 -34.89 11.67
CA LEU A 394 13.84 -33.79 11.41
C LEU A 394 15.27 -34.14 11.84
N LEU A 395 15.43 -34.73 13.03
CA LEU A 395 16.72 -35.20 13.53
C LEU A 395 17.30 -36.30 12.63
N HIS A 396 16.47 -37.25 12.19
CA HIS A 396 16.89 -38.29 11.25
C HIS A 396 17.39 -37.68 9.93
N SER A 397 16.63 -36.74 9.36
CA SER A 397 16.96 -36.10 8.09
C SER A 397 18.22 -35.25 8.20
N PHE A 398 18.42 -34.57 9.32
CA PHE A 398 19.64 -33.84 9.63
C PHE A 398 20.87 -34.77 9.68
N ILE A 399 20.75 -35.91 10.38
CA ILE A 399 21.83 -36.92 10.49
C ILE A 399 22.19 -37.49 9.11
N VAL A 400 21.19 -37.82 8.29
CA VAL A 400 21.40 -38.38 6.93
C VAL A 400 22.02 -37.36 5.98
N LEU A 401 21.73 -36.06 6.15
CA LEU A 401 22.22 -35.01 5.24
C LEU A 401 23.64 -34.53 5.58
N TYR A 402 23.99 -34.47 6.85
CA TYR A 402 25.22 -33.78 7.29
C TYR A 402 26.38 -34.69 7.65
N ILE A 403 26.18 -36.01 7.76
CA ILE A 403 27.22 -36.92 8.26
C ILE A 403 27.65 -37.90 7.16
N PRO A 404 28.94 -37.88 6.72
CA PRO A 404 29.42 -38.73 5.64
C PRO A 404 29.38 -40.22 5.99
N THR A 405 29.05 -41.03 4.99
CA THR A 405 28.58 -42.41 5.02
C THR A 405 29.55 -43.48 5.56
N THR A 406 30.79 -43.16 5.93
CA THR A 406 31.80 -44.19 6.25
C THR A 406 32.09 -44.41 7.74
N GLN A 407 31.73 -43.49 8.64
CA GLN A 407 31.98 -43.67 10.09
C GLN A 407 30.75 -44.10 10.90
N TYR A 408 29.56 -44.17 10.28
CA TYR A 408 28.30 -44.29 11.01
C TYR A 408 27.72 -45.71 11.16
N ILE A 409 28.33 -46.73 10.55
CA ILE A 409 27.79 -48.10 10.62
C ILE A 409 27.82 -48.66 12.07
N VAL A 410 28.61 -48.08 12.99
CA VAL A 410 28.87 -48.73 14.30
C VAL A 410 28.41 -47.94 15.54
N GLY A 411 28.29 -46.62 15.49
CA GLY A 411 28.10 -45.80 16.71
C GLY A 411 26.63 -45.49 17.05
N PRO A 412 25.93 -44.62 16.29
CA PRO A 412 24.58 -44.16 16.68
C PRO A 412 23.45 -45.09 16.21
N TYR A 413 23.74 -45.93 15.22
CA TYR A 413 22.85 -46.98 14.74
C TYR A 413 22.92 -48.28 15.57
N LYS A 414 23.73 -48.36 16.63
CA LYS A 414 23.61 -49.48 17.61
C LYS A 414 22.24 -49.56 18.26
N ASN A 415 21.48 -48.46 18.26
CA ASN A 415 20.07 -48.38 18.63
C ASN A 415 19.16 -48.10 17.42
N ILE A 416 19.42 -48.69 16.24
CA ILE A 416 18.53 -48.63 15.05
C ILE A 416 17.07 -48.87 15.44
N ASN A 417 16.84 -49.80 16.36
CA ASN A 417 15.49 -50.15 16.84
C ASN A 417 14.78 -48.95 17.49
N LEU A 418 15.47 -48.12 18.27
CA LEU A 418 14.85 -46.95 18.92
C LEU A 418 14.42 -45.90 17.88
N ILE A 419 15.26 -45.62 16.88
CA ILE A 419 14.92 -44.64 15.83
C ILE A 419 13.78 -45.18 14.96
N LYS A 420 13.82 -46.46 14.58
CA LYS A 420 12.73 -47.15 13.89
C LYS A 420 11.43 -47.07 14.67
N ASP A 421 11.45 -47.41 15.94
CA ASP A 421 10.27 -47.40 16.81
C ASP A 421 9.68 -46.00 16.86
N ILE A 422 10.51 -44.96 17.02
CA ILE A 422 10.05 -43.58 17.05
C ILE A 422 9.42 -43.16 15.71
N ILE A 423 10.00 -43.55 14.57
CA ILE A 423 9.42 -43.29 13.24
C ILE A 423 8.08 -44.02 13.08
N VAL A 424 7.98 -45.27 13.52
CA VAL A 424 6.73 -46.06 13.50
C VAL A 424 5.66 -45.41 14.37
N TRP A 425 6.02 -44.98 15.59
CA TRP A 425 5.11 -44.23 16.46
C TRP A 425 4.62 -42.94 15.81
N ASP A 426 5.50 -42.24 15.12
CA ASP A 426 5.14 -41.02 14.40
C ASP A 426 4.21 -41.29 13.20
N MET A 427 4.45 -42.36 12.45
CA MET A 427 3.58 -42.80 11.37
C MET A 427 2.19 -43.21 11.89
N LEU A 428 2.14 -44.03 12.95
CA LEU A 428 0.90 -44.43 13.60
C LEU A 428 0.12 -43.24 14.12
N LEU A 429 0.82 -42.25 14.67
CA LEU A 429 0.21 -41.03 15.15
C LEU A 429 -0.25 -40.13 14.00
N SER A 430 0.46 -40.08 12.89
CA SER A 430 0.05 -39.38 11.67
C SER A 430 -1.20 -40.01 11.05
N ILE A 431 -1.24 -41.35 10.98
CA ILE A 431 -2.44 -42.10 10.57
C ILE A 431 -3.58 -41.85 11.57
N PHE A 432 -3.31 -41.82 12.86
CA PHE A 432 -4.29 -41.49 13.89
C PHE A 432 -4.82 -40.06 13.72
N LEU A 433 -3.96 -39.09 13.41
CA LEU A 433 -4.30 -37.69 13.12
C LEU A 433 -5.05 -37.51 11.79
N PHE A 434 -4.94 -38.45 10.87
CA PHE A 434 -5.71 -38.46 9.62
C PHE A 434 -7.08 -39.16 9.79
N CYS A 435 -7.07 -40.32 10.45
CA CYS A 435 -8.25 -41.16 10.65
C CYS A 435 -9.07 -40.81 11.90
N GLY A 436 -8.68 -39.82 12.69
CA GLY A 436 -9.23 -39.67 14.03
C GLY A 436 -10.70 -39.28 14.08
N LYS A 437 -11.32 -38.73 13.03
CA LYS A 437 -12.79 -38.62 12.95
C LYS A 437 -13.46 -40.00 12.92
N LYS A 438 -12.93 -40.95 12.15
CA LYS A 438 -13.39 -42.35 12.16
C LYS A 438 -13.07 -43.04 13.48
N PHE A 439 -11.90 -42.80 14.06
CA PHE A 439 -11.49 -43.38 15.34
C PHE A 439 -12.35 -42.87 16.51
N HIS A 440 -12.61 -41.57 16.55
CA HIS A 440 -13.52 -40.91 17.50
C HIS A 440 -14.93 -41.52 17.43
N ASN A 441 -15.51 -41.61 16.22
CA ASN A 441 -16.82 -42.23 16.03
C ASN A 441 -16.84 -43.72 16.45
N LYS A 442 -15.74 -44.44 16.24
CA LYS A 442 -15.59 -45.84 16.66
C LYS A 442 -15.46 -46.00 18.18
N ILE A 443 -14.78 -45.07 18.87
CA ILE A 443 -14.74 -45.05 20.34
C ILE A 443 -16.12 -44.72 20.91
N ILE A 444 -16.85 -43.78 20.31
CA ILE A 444 -18.23 -43.45 20.71
C ILE A 444 -19.13 -44.69 20.58
N SER A 445 -19.08 -45.39 19.44
CA SER A 445 -19.90 -46.58 19.22
C SER A 445 -19.52 -47.74 20.15
N LEU A 446 -18.22 -47.94 20.42
CA LEU A 446 -17.75 -48.90 21.43
C LEU A 446 -18.25 -48.53 22.82
N ARG A 447 -18.13 -47.26 23.23
CA ARG A 447 -18.61 -46.78 24.52
C ARG A 447 -20.11 -46.97 24.67
N GLN A 448 -20.89 -46.72 23.62
CA GLN A 448 -22.33 -46.98 23.59
C GLN A 448 -22.66 -48.47 23.73
N ARG A 449 -21.89 -49.37 23.10
CA ARG A 449 -22.07 -50.84 23.24
C ARG A 449 -21.82 -51.36 24.65
N TRP A 450 -20.94 -50.72 25.42
CA TRP A 450 -20.65 -51.08 26.81
C TRP A 450 -21.63 -50.44 27.80
N ARG A 451 -22.48 -49.51 27.36
CA ARG A 451 -23.49 -48.88 28.20
C ARG A 451 -24.61 -49.90 28.49
N GLY A 452 -24.71 -50.34 29.75
CA GLY A 452 -25.78 -51.24 30.22
C GLY A 452 -25.45 -52.73 30.27
N LYS A 453 -24.22 -53.18 29.97
CA LYS A 453 -23.85 -54.62 29.98
C LYS A 453 -23.23 -55.09 31.30
N GLY A 454 -23.93 -54.95 32.43
CA GLY A 454 -23.52 -55.53 33.73
C GLY A 454 -22.15 -55.09 34.27
N GLU A 455 -21.70 -55.67 35.40
CA GLU A 455 -20.51 -55.21 36.14
C GLU A 455 -19.18 -55.41 35.41
N ALA A 456 -19.02 -56.50 34.66
CA ALA A 456 -17.81 -56.77 33.88
C ALA A 456 -17.55 -55.75 32.75
N SER A 457 -18.57 -54.99 32.33
CA SER A 457 -18.44 -53.94 31.32
C SER A 457 -18.16 -52.54 31.88
N LYS A 458 -18.37 -52.30 33.20
CA LYS A 458 -18.13 -50.99 33.83
C LYS A 458 -16.69 -50.53 33.66
N LEU A 459 -15.72 -51.46 33.79
CA LEU A 459 -14.30 -51.16 33.60
C LEU A 459 -14.00 -50.76 32.15
N LYS A 460 -14.54 -51.50 31.17
CA LYS A 460 -14.37 -51.22 29.73
C LYS A 460 -15.03 -49.90 29.33
N TYR A 461 -16.21 -49.58 29.89
CA TYR A 461 -16.87 -48.29 29.72
C TYR A 461 -16.01 -47.13 30.28
N LYS A 462 -15.44 -47.28 31.48
CA LYS A 462 -14.56 -46.28 32.10
C LYS A 462 -13.27 -46.04 31.29
N ILE A 463 -12.65 -47.11 30.77
CA ILE A 463 -11.46 -47.03 29.90
C ILE A 463 -11.80 -46.33 28.58
N SER A 464 -12.89 -46.71 27.92
CA SER A 464 -13.32 -46.06 26.67
C SER A 464 -13.67 -44.58 26.87
N GLY A 465 -14.21 -44.20 28.04
CA GLY A 465 -14.44 -42.81 28.42
C GLY A 465 -13.15 -41.99 28.59
N LYS A 466 -12.12 -42.57 29.25
CA LYS A 466 -10.80 -41.93 29.36
C LYS A 466 -10.13 -41.79 27.99
N MET A 467 -10.21 -42.82 27.14
CA MET A 467 -9.71 -42.75 25.76
C MET A 467 -10.42 -41.66 24.96
N LEU A 468 -11.75 -41.57 25.03
CA LEU A 468 -12.51 -40.52 24.35
C LEU A 468 -12.12 -39.12 24.83
N GLY A 469 -11.91 -38.93 26.13
CA GLY A 469 -11.42 -37.66 26.68
C GLY A 469 -10.03 -37.27 26.18
N ALA A 470 -9.12 -38.24 26.06
CA ALA A 470 -7.80 -38.02 25.47
C ALA A 470 -7.89 -37.67 23.97
N VAL A 471 -8.72 -38.39 23.20
CA VAL A 471 -8.94 -38.09 21.77
C VAL A 471 -9.55 -36.70 21.59
N ASN A 472 -10.55 -36.31 22.38
CA ASN A 472 -11.16 -34.98 22.31
C ASN A 472 -10.15 -33.86 22.61
N LYS A 473 -9.25 -34.08 23.59
CA LYS A 473 -8.16 -33.14 23.90
C LYS A 473 -7.16 -32.99 22.76
N ILE A 474 -6.82 -34.08 22.07
CA ILE A 474 -5.89 -34.05 20.91
C ILE A 474 -6.56 -33.39 19.69
N TRP A 475 -7.86 -33.62 19.50
CA TRP A 475 -8.59 -33.22 18.29
C TRP A 475 -9.37 -31.91 18.36
N GLY A 476 -9.49 -31.27 19.53
CA GLY A 476 -10.20 -29.99 19.64
C GLY A 476 -11.70 -30.07 19.55
N ILE A 477 -12.26 -31.27 19.68
CA ILE A 477 -13.70 -31.47 19.76
C ILE A 477 -14.14 -30.96 21.13
N LYS A 478 -14.64 -29.71 21.18
CA LYS A 478 -15.35 -29.18 22.35
C LYS A 478 -16.55 -30.09 22.60
N GLN A 479 -16.71 -30.53 23.85
CA GLN A 479 -17.96 -31.17 24.29
C GLN A 479 -19.04 -30.10 24.47
#